data_AF-A0A154WG02-F1
#
_entry.id   AF-A0A154WG02-F1
#
_cell.length_a   1.000
_cell.length_b   1.000
_cell.length_c   1.000
_cell.angle_alpha   90.00
_cell.angle_beta   90.00
_cell.angle_gamma   90.00
#
_symmetry.space_group_name_H-M   'P 1'
#
loop_
_entity.id
_entity.type
_entity.pdbx_description
1 polymer ?
#
loop_
_entity_poly.entity_id
_entity_poly.type
_entity_poly.pdbx_seq_one_letter_code
_entity_poly.pdbx_strand_id
1 'polypeptide(L)'
;MITLTNIHMQRLHAEAARLAEDAEHRLASAEKSDDPDDWDAWKEADGLAAGFRLALQEVVRQAAIPELPMSALSYDDWHAQYRPIDNAVDLIAPFEGTLFGTFGPELDAVRAADPLCVWTLVEWGDADNMYVLSGCHLVNRVGYFITDRPRVGDEPVGIFVD
;
A
#
# COMPACT_ATOMS: atom_id res chain seq x y z
N MET A 1 6.52 -6.22 22.59
CA MET A 1 7.64 -5.27 22.52
C MET A 1 7.46 -4.54 21.20
N ILE A 2 7.00 -3.29 21.21
CA ILE A 2 6.72 -2.55 19.96
C ILE A 2 8.06 -2.03 19.46
N THR A 3 8.48 -2.44 18.25
CA THR A 3 9.75 -2.04 17.64
C THR A 3 9.70 -0.55 17.26
N LEU A 4 10.86 0.12 17.27
CA LEU A 4 10.95 1.57 17.00
C LEU A 4 10.32 1.95 15.64
N THR A 5 10.43 1.05 14.67
CA THR A 5 9.87 1.17 13.31
C THR A 5 8.34 1.15 13.32
N ASN A 6 7.73 0.33 14.17
CA ASN A 6 6.28 0.20 14.27
C ASN A 6 5.66 1.46 14.92
N ILE A 7 6.32 2.02 15.93
CA ILE A 7 5.95 3.32 16.52
C ILE A 7 6.07 4.45 15.49
N HIS A 8 7.13 4.42 14.67
CA HIS A 8 7.35 5.44 13.65
C HIS A 8 6.27 5.40 12.55
N MET A 9 5.93 4.20 12.06
CA MET A 9 4.89 4.01 11.05
C MET A 9 3.49 4.36 11.56
N GLN A 10 3.16 3.98 12.81
CA GLN A 10 1.90 4.38 13.43
C GLN A 10 1.79 5.89 13.59
N ARG A 11 2.90 6.56 13.91
CA ARG A 11 2.95 8.02 14.00
C ARG A 11 2.80 8.69 12.64
N LEU A 12 3.43 8.14 11.61
CA LEU A 12 3.30 8.63 10.23
C LEU A 12 1.86 8.47 9.71
N HIS A 13 1.22 7.32 9.96
CA HIS A 13 -0.18 7.09 9.59
C HIS A 13 -1.14 8.01 10.34
N ALA A 14 -0.94 8.22 11.64
CA ALA A 14 -1.77 9.13 12.42
C ALA A 14 -1.61 10.58 11.95
N GLU A 15 -0.40 10.99 11.57
CA GLU A 15 -0.12 12.32 11.05
C GLU A 15 -0.73 12.51 9.65
N ALA A 16 -0.65 11.50 8.78
CA ALA A 16 -1.29 11.51 7.47
C ALA A 16 -2.82 11.57 7.56
N ALA A 17 -3.43 10.79 8.46
CA ALA A 17 -4.87 10.81 8.70
C ALA A 17 -5.33 12.18 9.22
N ARG A 18 -4.59 12.78 10.16
CA ARG A 18 -4.89 14.12 10.68
C ARG A 18 -4.80 15.19 9.58
N LEU A 19 -3.80 15.09 8.69
CA LEU A 19 -3.64 16.01 7.56
C LEU A 19 -4.77 15.84 6.52
N ALA A 20 -5.24 14.61 6.30
CA ALA A 20 -6.37 14.34 5.43
C ALA A 20 -7.68 14.89 6.01
N GLU A 21 -7.95 14.67 7.30
CA GLU A 21 -9.13 15.22 7.98
C GLU A 21 -9.12 16.77 8.01
N ASP A 22 -7.96 17.40 8.26
CA ASP A 22 -7.84 18.87 8.21
C ASP A 22 -8.08 19.39 6.78
N ALA A 23 -7.60 18.69 5.76
CA ALA A 23 -7.85 19.04 4.36
C ALA A 23 -9.34 18.90 3.99
N GLU A 24 -10.01 17.83 4.39
CA GLU A 24 -11.45 17.62 4.15
C GLU A 24 -12.31 18.67 4.85
N HIS A 25 -12.04 18.96 6.12
CA HIS A 25 -12.77 19.99 6.88
C HIS A 25 -12.61 21.38 6.26
N ARG A 26 -11.42 21.69 5.71
CA ARG A 26 -11.12 22.98 5.11
C ARG A 26 -11.65 23.08 3.68
N LEU A 27 -11.67 21.99 2.91
CA LEU A 27 -12.41 21.91 1.64
C LEU A 27 -13.92 22.13 1.86
N ALA A 28 -14.51 21.48 2.86
CA ALA A 28 -15.91 21.67 3.22
C ALA A 28 -16.22 23.10 3.74
N SER A 29 -15.20 23.84 4.17
CA SER A 29 -15.32 25.25 4.57
C SER A 29 -15.16 26.18 3.35
N ALA A 30 -14.27 25.86 2.42
CA ALA A 30 -14.10 26.59 1.16
C ALA A 30 -15.31 26.43 0.23
N GLU A 31 -15.95 25.26 0.18
CA GLU A 31 -17.17 25.01 -0.61
C GLU A 31 -18.39 25.81 -0.09
N LYS A 32 -18.34 26.32 1.15
CA LYS A 32 -19.36 27.22 1.71
C LYS A 32 -19.08 28.70 1.45
N SER A 33 -17.93 29.04 0.86
CA SER A 33 -17.61 30.41 0.47
C SER A 33 -18.17 30.68 -0.92
N ASP A 34 -19.27 31.43 -0.99
CA ASP A 34 -19.94 31.86 -2.23
C ASP A 34 -19.26 33.11 -2.86
N ASP A 35 -18.05 33.48 -2.41
CA ASP A 35 -17.32 34.67 -2.89
C ASP A 35 -16.38 34.31 -4.06
N PRO A 36 -16.72 34.71 -5.30
CA PRO A 36 -15.95 34.36 -6.49
C PRO A 36 -14.60 35.08 -6.60
N ASP A 37 -14.29 36.04 -5.72
CA ASP A 37 -13.03 36.80 -5.72
C ASP A 37 -12.06 36.41 -4.59
N ASP A 38 -12.33 35.34 -3.83
CA ASP A 38 -11.41 34.81 -2.79
C ASP A 38 -10.24 34.01 -3.40
N TRP A 39 -9.40 34.70 -4.18
CA TRP A 39 -8.21 34.15 -4.83
C TRP A 39 -7.13 33.67 -3.84
N ASP A 40 -7.18 34.11 -2.58
CA ASP A 40 -6.25 33.69 -1.53
C ASP A 40 -6.59 32.29 -1.01
N ALA A 41 -7.88 31.93 -0.91
CA ALA A 41 -8.33 30.57 -0.58
C ALA A 41 -7.88 29.53 -1.63
N TRP A 42 -7.89 29.88 -2.92
CA TRP A 42 -7.42 29.00 -4.00
C TRP A 42 -5.90 28.84 -4.01
N LYS A 43 -5.14 29.91 -3.73
CA LYS A 43 -3.67 29.82 -3.59
C LYS A 43 -3.24 29.01 -2.37
N GLU A 44 -3.96 29.12 -1.26
CA GLU A 44 -3.71 28.30 -0.07
C GLU A 44 -4.07 26.83 -0.31
N ALA A 45 -5.17 26.54 -1.03
CA ALA A 45 -5.54 25.19 -1.45
C ALA A 45 -4.49 24.57 -2.41
N ASP A 46 -3.99 25.34 -3.38
CA ASP A 46 -2.89 24.91 -4.26
C ASP A 46 -1.59 24.69 -3.47
N GLY A 47 -1.32 25.52 -2.46
CA GLY A 47 -0.19 25.35 -1.54
C GLY A 47 -0.30 24.08 -0.70
N LEU A 48 -1.50 23.76 -0.20
CA LEU A 48 -1.79 22.52 0.52
C LEU A 48 -1.70 21.30 -0.38
N ALA A 49 -2.24 21.36 -1.60
CA ALA A 49 -2.11 20.30 -2.61
C ALA A 49 -0.64 20.08 -2.99
N ALA A 50 0.14 21.16 -3.14
CA ALA A 50 1.58 21.07 -3.39
C ALA A 50 2.33 20.46 -2.18
N GLY A 51 1.97 20.84 -0.96
CA GLY A 51 2.53 20.27 0.28
C GLY A 51 2.21 18.79 0.44
N PHE A 52 0.97 18.39 0.17
CA PHE A 52 0.54 17.00 0.18
C PHE A 52 1.23 16.18 -0.92
N ARG A 53 1.36 16.75 -2.12
CA ARG A 53 2.09 16.14 -3.22
C ARG A 53 3.58 15.98 -2.90
N LEU A 54 4.22 16.94 -2.25
CA LEU A 54 5.62 16.83 -1.80
C LEU A 54 5.78 15.79 -0.70
N ALA A 55 4.86 15.74 0.27
CA ALA A 55 4.84 14.71 1.30
C ALA A 55 4.64 13.32 0.70
N LEU A 56 3.75 13.18 -0.29
CA LEU A 56 3.56 11.95 -1.04
C LEU A 56 4.80 11.60 -1.88
N GLN A 57 5.42 12.56 -2.54
CA GLN A 57 6.67 12.35 -3.29
C GLN A 57 7.81 11.91 -2.37
N GLU A 58 7.88 12.45 -1.15
CA GLU A 58 8.86 12.04 -0.15
C GLU A 58 8.55 10.64 0.40
N VAL A 59 7.28 10.32 0.66
CA VAL A 59 6.85 8.96 1.01
C VAL A 59 7.14 7.98 -0.14
N VAL A 60 6.90 8.37 -1.39
CA VAL A 60 7.21 7.56 -2.58
C VAL A 60 8.72 7.45 -2.79
N ARG A 61 9.52 8.47 -2.45
CA ARG A 61 10.99 8.40 -2.47
C ARG A 61 11.54 7.50 -1.37
N GLN A 62 10.92 7.49 -0.20
CA GLN A 62 11.26 6.61 0.91
C GLN A 62 10.71 5.19 0.74
N ALA A 63 9.61 5.04 0.00
CA ALA A 63 9.02 3.78 -0.43
C ALA A 63 9.51 3.32 -1.81
N ALA A 64 10.40 4.09 -2.45
CA ALA A 64 11.11 3.66 -3.64
C ALA A 64 11.86 2.41 -3.21
N ILE A 65 11.42 1.26 -3.73
CA ILE A 65 11.81 -0.08 -3.30
C ILE A 65 13.33 -0.08 -3.10
N PRO A 66 13.81 0.02 -1.85
CA PRO A 66 15.21 0.32 -1.59
C PRO A 66 15.95 -0.98 -1.84
N GLU A 67 16.58 -1.15 -3.01
CA GLU A 67 17.25 -2.40 -3.47
C GLU A 67 16.95 -3.56 -2.53
N LEU A 68 15.68 -3.98 -2.50
CA LEU A 68 15.30 -5.02 -1.55
C LEU A 68 16.22 -6.18 -1.91
N PRO A 69 16.87 -6.83 -0.94
CA PRO A 69 17.68 -7.99 -1.26
C PRO A 69 16.74 -8.95 -1.97
N MET A 70 16.84 -8.99 -3.31
CA MET A 70 16.01 -9.85 -4.12
C MET A 70 16.30 -11.22 -3.56
N SER A 71 15.26 -11.82 -2.99
CA SER A 71 15.42 -13.15 -2.45
C SER A 71 15.89 -14.03 -3.61
N ALA A 72 16.86 -14.91 -3.36
CA ALA A 72 17.21 -15.96 -4.33
C ALA A 72 16.03 -16.93 -4.56
N LEU A 73 14.95 -16.77 -3.79
CA LEU A 73 13.69 -17.50 -3.91
C LEU A 73 12.96 -17.10 -5.19
N SER A 74 12.69 -18.07 -6.06
CA SER A 74 11.82 -17.89 -7.22
C SER A 74 10.35 -17.74 -6.81
N TYR A 75 9.49 -17.32 -7.73
CA TYR A 75 8.04 -17.30 -7.49
C TYR A 75 7.50 -18.70 -7.17
N ASP A 76 7.95 -19.73 -7.89
CA ASP A 76 7.60 -21.13 -7.62
C ASP A 76 8.03 -21.58 -6.23
N ASP A 77 9.25 -21.24 -5.80
CA ASP A 77 9.73 -21.59 -4.47
C ASP A 77 8.93 -20.86 -3.38
N TRP A 78 8.57 -19.59 -3.61
CA TRP A 78 7.69 -18.83 -2.73
C TRP A 78 6.31 -19.49 -2.64
N HIS A 79 5.73 -19.87 -3.78
CA HIS A 79 4.43 -20.52 -3.84
C HIS A 79 4.44 -21.85 -3.07
N ALA A 80 5.48 -22.68 -3.27
CA ALA A 80 5.67 -23.94 -2.57
C ALA A 80 5.90 -23.75 -1.06
N GLN A 81 6.65 -22.71 -0.68
CA GLN A 81 7.00 -22.43 0.71
C GLN A 81 5.79 -21.92 1.50
N TYR A 82 5.09 -20.91 0.98
CA TYR A 82 4.10 -20.14 1.73
C TYR A 82 2.66 -20.54 1.46
N ARG A 83 2.38 -21.14 0.29
CA ARG A 83 1.06 -21.65 -0.12
C ARG A 83 -0.02 -20.57 -0.06
N PRO A 84 -0.10 -19.71 -1.09
CA PRO A 84 -1.20 -18.76 -1.24
C PRO A 84 -2.54 -19.50 -1.19
N ILE A 85 -3.52 -18.90 -0.52
CA ILE A 85 -4.86 -19.48 -0.39
C ILE A 85 -5.76 -18.96 -1.51
N ASP A 86 -6.75 -19.78 -1.88
CA ASP A 86 -7.76 -19.39 -2.85
C ASP A 86 -8.57 -18.19 -2.35
N ASN A 87 -8.85 -17.28 -3.27
CA ASN A 87 -9.77 -16.18 -3.09
C ASN A 87 -11.21 -16.71 -3.07
N ALA A 88 -11.74 -16.85 -1.87
CA ALA A 88 -13.12 -17.32 -1.68
C ALA A 88 -14.20 -16.30 -2.10
N VAL A 89 -13.81 -15.05 -2.39
CA VAL A 89 -14.72 -13.98 -2.79
C VAL A 89 -14.88 -13.94 -4.31
N ASP A 90 -13.77 -14.06 -5.05
CA ASP A 90 -13.74 -14.10 -6.51
C ASP A 90 -13.24 -15.46 -7.03
N LEU A 91 -14.17 -16.25 -7.58
CA LEU A 91 -13.91 -17.59 -8.10
C LEU A 91 -13.14 -17.61 -9.43
N ILE A 92 -12.96 -16.46 -10.08
CA ILE A 92 -12.17 -16.31 -11.31
C ILE A 92 -10.96 -15.39 -11.10
N ALA A 93 -10.49 -15.27 -9.86
CA ALA A 93 -9.36 -14.44 -9.52
C ALA A 93 -8.10 -14.83 -10.32
N PRO A 94 -7.25 -13.86 -10.70
CA PRO A 94 -5.94 -14.11 -11.31
C PRO A 94 -5.01 -14.93 -10.40
N PHE A 95 -3.86 -15.35 -10.95
CA PHE A 95 -2.86 -16.18 -10.24
C PHE A 95 -3.47 -17.46 -9.67
N GLU A 96 -4.11 -18.24 -10.55
CA GLU A 96 -4.74 -19.52 -10.20
C GLU A 96 -5.83 -19.39 -9.11
N GLY A 97 -6.49 -18.23 -9.03
CA GLY A 97 -7.54 -17.97 -8.05
C GLY A 97 -7.04 -17.43 -6.72
N THR A 98 -5.75 -17.08 -6.57
CA THR A 98 -5.17 -16.72 -5.26
C THR A 98 -5.00 -15.22 -5.03
N LEU A 99 -5.20 -14.39 -6.06
CA LEU A 99 -5.04 -12.94 -5.95
C LEU A 99 -6.31 -12.29 -5.38
N PHE A 100 -6.14 -11.49 -4.33
CA PHE A 100 -7.19 -10.67 -3.72
C PHE A 100 -7.11 -9.22 -4.21
N GLY A 101 -8.28 -8.67 -4.52
CA GLY A 101 -8.46 -7.29 -4.95
C GLY A 101 -8.10 -6.24 -3.90
N THR A 102 -8.01 -4.99 -4.37
CA THR A 102 -7.56 -3.84 -3.57
C THR A 102 -8.70 -3.02 -2.96
N PHE A 103 -9.94 -3.49 -3.06
CA PHE A 103 -11.15 -2.84 -2.56
C PHE A 103 -12.19 -3.86 -2.11
N GLY A 104 -13.21 -3.37 -1.39
CA GLY A 104 -14.40 -4.15 -1.06
C GLY A 104 -14.11 -5.39 -0.20
N PRO A 105 -14.94 -6.44 -0.32
CA PRO A 105 -14.87 -7.63 0.53
C PRO A 105 -13.53 -8.37 0.48
N GLU A 106 -12.84 -8.32 -0.65
CA GLU A 106 -11.51 -8.93 -0.79
C GLU A 106 -10.46 -8.20 0.06
N LEU A 107 -10.46 -6.87 0.02
CA LEU A 107 -9.59 -6.07 0.89
C LEU A 107 -9.92 -6.26 2.37
N ASP A 108 -11.19 -6.45 2.71
CA ASP A 108 -11.61 -6.75 4.09
C ASP A 108 -11.07 -8.11 4.55
N ALA A 109 -11.04 -9.12 3.68
CA ALA A 109 -10.39 -10.40 3.96
C ALA A 109 -8.88 -10.25 4.18
N VAL A 110 -8.19 -9.46 3.34
CA VAL A 110 -6.75 -9.16 3.49
C VAL A 110 -6.47 -8.43 4.81
N ARG A 111 -7.32 -7.47 5.20
CA ARG A 111 -7.18 -6.74 6.47
C ARG A 111 -7.42 -7.62 7.70
N ALA A 112 -8.22 -8.66 7.56
CA ALA A 112 -8.51 -9.61 8.63
C ALA A 112 -7.45 -10.70 8.79
N ALA A 113 -6.63 -10.94 7.76
CA ALA A 113 -5.55 -11.92 7.79
C ALA A 113 -4.39 -11.52 8.71
N ASP A 114 -3.59 -12.49 9.12
CA ASP A 114 -2.34 -12.25 9.84
C ASP A 114 -1.40 -11.39 8.95
N PRO A 115 -0.90 -10.23 9.40
CA PRO A 115 0.04 -9.40 8.65
C PRO A 115 1.33 -10.12 8.22
N LEU A 116 1.69 -11.23 8.89
CA LEU A 116 2.82 -12.08 8.50
C LEU A 116 2.51 -13.02 7.33
N CYS A 117 1.23 -13.22 7.03
CA CYS A 117 0.73 -14.00 5.91
C CYS A 117 0.31 -13.14 4.71
N VAL A 118 0.35 -11.81 4.81
CA VAL A 118 -0.01 -10.92 3.70
C VAL A 118 1.21 -10.55 2.88
N TRP A 119 1.04 -10.63 1.56
CA TRP A 119 2.00 -10.20 0.54
C TRP A 119 1.30 -9.32 -0.47
N THR A 120 2.01 -8.36 -1.05
CA THR A 120 1.47 -7.46 -2.08
C THR A 120 2.12 -7.73 -3.41
N LEU A 121 1.31 -7.94 -4.44
CA LEU A 121 1.75 -7.91 -5.82
C LEU A 121 1.88 -6.46 -6.25
N VAL A 122 3.08 -6.05 -6.67
CA VAL A 122 3.34 -4.72 -7.21
C VAL A 122 3.86 -4.80 -8.63
N GLU A 123 3.50 -3.81 -9.43
CA GLU A 123 4.06 -3.59 -10.75
C GLU A 123 5.15 -2.51 -10.68
N TRP A 124 6.27 -2.72 -11.35
CA TRP A 124 7.40 -1.79 -11.31
C TRP A 124 8.01 -1.50 -12.68
N GLY A 125 8.07 -0.21 -13.02
CA GLY A 125 8.66 0.28 -14.26
C GLY A 125 7.74 0.12 -15.47
N ASP A 126 8.31 0.30 -16.66
CA ASP A 126 7.55 0.39 -17.93
C ASP A 126 7.44 -0.97 -18.68
N ALA A 127 7.89 -2.07 -18.08
CA ALA A 127 8.07 -3.37 -18.74
C ALA A 127 7.21 -4.50 -18.14
N ASP A 128 6.07 -4.16 -17.53
CA ASP A 128 5.15 -5.12 -16.87
C ASP A 128 5.85 -6.03 -15.84
N ASN A 129 6.96 -5.58 -15.24
CA ASN A 129 7.68 -6.38 -14.24
C ASN A 129 6.87 -6.43 -12.95
N MET A 130 6.54 -7.64 -12.50
CA MET A 130 5.79 -7.85 -11.28
C MET A 130 6.68 -8.40 -10.16
N TYR A 131 6.41 -7.95 -8.94
CA TYR A 131 7.09 -8.40 -7.74
C TYR A 131 6.09 -8.73 -6.64
N VAL A 132 6.36 -9.81 -5.90
CA VAL A 132 5.66 -10.13 -4.66
C VAL A 132 6.49 -9.58 -3.49
N LEU A 133 5.94 -8.60 -2.79
CA LEU A 133 6.55 -7.97 -1.64
C LEU A 133 5.90 -8.43 -0.34
N SER A 134 6.70 -8.69 0.69
CA SER A 134 6.18 -9.00 2.03
C SER A 134 5.39 -7.83 2.62
N GLY A 135 4.24 -8.12 3.22
CA GLY A 135 3.38 -7.13 3.90
C GLY A 135 2.39 -6.43 2.97
N CYS A 136 1.64 -5.49 3.55
CA CYS A 136 0.65 -4.67 2.84
C CYS A 136 1.30 -3.39 2.29
N HIS A 137 1.38 -3.26 0.97
CA HIS A 137 1.84 -2.06 0.29
C HIS A 137 0.66 -1.33 -0.37
N LEU A 138 0.76 0.00 -0.46
CA LEU A 138 -0.28 0.85 -1.04
C LEU A 138 0.11 1.44 -2.40
N VAL A 139 1.41 1.59 -2.67
CA VAL A 139 1.92 2.20 -3.90
C VAL A 139 2.18 1.10 -4.93
N ASN A 140 1.82 1.38 -6.19
CA ASN A 140 1.97 0.48 -7.35
C ASN A 140 1.44 -0.94 -7.13
N ARG A 141 0.45 -1.09 -6.23
CA ARG A 141 -0.16 -2.38 -5.92
C ARG A 141 -1.14 -2.80 -7.01
N VAL A 142 -1.03 -4.06 -7.41
CA VAL A 142 -1.99 -4.74 -8.29
C VAL A 142 -3.02 -5.49 -7.45
N GLY A 143 -2.56 -6.17 -6.38
CA GLY A 143 -3.40 -6.97 -5.50
C GLY A 143 -2.61 -7.55 -4.33
N TYR A 144 -3.24 -8.45 -3.58
CA TYR A 144 -2.66 -9.09 -2.40
C TYR A 144 -2.73 -10.60 -2.49
N PHE A 145 -1.79 -11.28 -1.83
CA PHE A 145 -1.87 -12.69 -1.52
C PHE A 145 -2.00 -12.88 -0.01
N ILE A 146 -2.78 -13.88 0.39
CA ILE A 146 -2.83 -14.38 1.76
C ILE A 146 -2.24 -15.79 1.74
N THR A 147 -1.24 -16.05 2.58
CA THR A 147 -0.54 -17.33 2.62
C THR A 147 -0.93 -18.16 3.85
N ASP A 148 -1.00 -19.49 3.69
CA ASP A 148 -1.28 -20.42 4.79
C ASP A 148 -0.16 -20.39 5.85
N ARG A 149 1.08 -20.10 5.43
CA ARG A 149 2.23 -20.00 6.32
C ARG A 149 2.71 -18.56 6.49
N PRO A 150 3.01 -18.12 7.73
CA PRO A 150 3.57 -16.79 7.96
C PRO A 150 5.04 -16.75 7.53
N ARG A 151 5.49 -15.57 7.09
CA ARG A 151 6.93 -15.32 6.93
C ARG A 151 7.66 -15.30 8.26
N VAL A 152 8.95 -15.65 8.24
CA VAL A 152 9.82 -15.59 9.41
C VAL A 152 10.67 -14.33 9.34
N GLY A 153 10.59 -13.51 10.38
CA GLY A 153 11.35 -12.26 10.49
C GLY A 153 10.61 -11.03 9.95
N ASP A 154 11.14 -9.86 10.31
CA ASP A 154 10.58 -8.56 9.95
C ASP A 154 11.26 -7.92 8.73
N GLU A 155 12.28 -8.59 8.17
CA GLU A 155 13.02 -8.07 7.02
C GLU A 155 12.13 -8.05 5.77
N PRO A 156 12.11 -6.95 5.01
CA PRO A 156 11.37 -6.88 3.77
C PRO A 156 11.93 -7.90 2.74
N VAL A 157 11.03 -8.68 2.14
CA VAL A 157 11.37 -9.66 1.09
C VAL A 157 10.67 -9.25 -0.21
N GLY A 158 11.41 -9.26 -1.32
CA GLY A 158 10.90 -9.10 -2.66
C GLY A 158 11.24 -10.30 -3.53
N ILE A 159 10.26 -10.80 -4.27
CA ILE A 159 10.37 -11.94 -5.20
C ILE A 159 9.91 -11.46 -6.58
N PHE A 160 10.71 -11.72 -7.60
CA PHE A 160 10.34 -11.45 -8.99
C PHE A 160 9.39 -12.53 -9.50
N VAL A 161 8.36 -12.12 -10.25
CA VAL A 161 7.43 -13.02 -10.94
C VAL A 161 7.92 -13.19 -12.38
N ASP A 162 8.28 -14.41 -12.76
CA ASP A 162 8.87 -14.77 -14.07
C ASP A 162 7.88 -15.23 -15.14
#